data_AF-A0A8B6HQM0-F1
#
_entry.id   AF-A0A8B6HQM0-F1
#
_cell.length_a   1.000
_cell.length_b   1.000
_cell.length_c   1.000
_cell.angle_alpha   90.00
_cell.angle_beta   90.00
_cell.angle_gamma   90.00
#
_symmetry.space_group_name_H-M   'P 1'
#
loop_
_entity.id
_entity.type
_entity.pdbx_description
1 polymer ?
#
loop_
_entity_poly.entity_id
_entity_poly.type
_entity_poly.pdbx_seq_one_letter_code
_entity_poly.pdbx_strand_id
1 'polypeptide(L)'
;MWREFEKRTKGKTLVSPGVTSLNWLQHFLQQCHNCTVVHIAAHAYRCIAQQIMAYLKQAWDRFHKPIWLTEFACPHTSLVDAQLRLMRELLSLWEVATYVFRYAWFTSRWLHHHDGAWVDGSASLMKEISAELSTLGHYYIKFKFMCSTLLFY
;
A
#
# COMPACT_ATOMS: atom_id res chain seq x y z
N MET A 1 18.26 8.78 15.44
CA MET A 1 17.21 9.56 14.75
C MET A 1 15.80 9.20 15.24
N TRP A 2 15.36 7.94 15.17
CA TRP A 2 13.98 7.56 15.55
C TRP A 2 13.57 7.96 16.97
N ARG A 3 14.41 7.71 17.98
CA ARG A 3 14.13 8.10 19.38
C ARG A 3 13.88 9.60 19.55
N GLU A 4 14.62 10.44 18.83
CA GLU A 4 14.44 11.90 18.87
C GLU A 4 13.16 12.32 18.15
N PHE A 5 12.78 11.60 17.09
CA PHE A 5 11.49 11.78 16.43
C PHE A 5 10.33 11.39 17.37
N GLU A 6 10.41 10.23 18.01
CA GLU A 6 9.39 9.73 18.94
C GLU A 6 9.10 10.71 20.09
N LYS A 7 10.13 11.29 20.72
CA LYS A 7 9.98 12.33 21.76
C LYS A 7 9.12 13.53 21.32
N ARG A 8 9.14 13.88 20.03
CA ARG A 8 8.40 15.02 19.46
C ARG A 8 6.97 14.68 19.10
N THR A 9 6.62 13.39 19.06
CA THR A 9 5.31 12.94 18.57
C THR A 9 4.18 13.09 19.58
N LYS A 10 4.48 13.40 20.85
CA LYS A 10 3.46 13.65 21.90
C LYS A 10 2.41 12.53 22.01
N GLY A 11 2.86 11.28 21.95
CA GLY A 11 1.99 10.10 22.10
C GLY A 11 1.14 9.75 20.88
N LYS A 12 1.45 10.29 19.69
CA LYS A 12 0.80 9.87 18.44
C LYS A 12 1.20 8.44 18.07
N THR A 13 0.31 7.72 17.39
CA THR A 13 0.60 6.40 16.82
C THR A 13 1.74 6.50 15.81
N LEU A 14 2.80 5.72 16.02
CA LEU A 14 3.94 5.66 15.12
C LEU A 14 3.90 4.39 14.27
N VAL A 15 4.11 4.59 12.97
CA VAL A 15 4.20 3.55 11.96
C VAL A 15 5.67 3.49 11.54
N SER A 16 6.23 2.30 11.30
CA SER A 16 7.63 2.17 10.91
C SER A 16 7.99 3.03 9.68
N PRO A 17 9.29 3.22 9.37
CA PRO A 17 9.68 3.70 8.06
C PRO A 17 9.04 2.86 6.94
N GLY A 18 8.54 3.52 5.90
CA GLY A 18 7.96 2.86 4.71
C GLY A 18 9.06 2.23 3.85
N VAL A 19 8.97 0.92 3.63
CA VAL A 19 10.03 0.16 2.96
C VAL A 19 9.49 -0.88 1.98
N THR A 20 10.31 -1.19 0.98
CA THR A 20 10.18 -2.41 0.17
C THR A 20 11.03 -3.57 0.73
N SER A 21 12.02 -3.27 1.59
CA SER A 21 12.95 -4.27 2.15
C SER A 21 12.63 -4.57 3.63
N LEU A 22 12.08 -5.76 3.87
CA LEU A 22 11.83 -6.23 5.25
C LEU A 22 13.14 -6.50 6.01
N ASN A 23 14.23 -6.83 5.33
CA ASN A 23 15.52 -7.05 5.99
C ASN A 23 16.08 -5.76 6.57
N TRP A 24 16.02 -4.66 5.81
CA TRP A 24 16.43 -3.36 6.32
C TRP A 24 15.58 -2.95 7.54
N LEU A 25 14.26 -3.14 7.45
CA LEU A 25 13.36 -2.83 8.56
C LEU A 25 13.64 -3.68 9.79
N GLN A 26 13.96 -4.96 9.60
CA GLN A 26 14.37 -5.85 10.70
C GLN A 26 15.62 -5.32 11.41
N HIS A 27 16.65 -4.95 10.65
CA HIS A 27 17.85 -4.34 11.24
C HIS A 27 17.52 -3.03 11.97
N PHE A 28 16.70 -2.16 11.37
CA PHE A 28 16.26 -0.93 12.01
C PHE A 28 15.56 -1.20 13.35
N LEU A 29 14.60 -2.13 13.39
CA LEU A 29 13.85 -2.47 14.60
C LEU A 29 14.75 -3.11 15.67
N GLN A 30 15.73 -3.93 15.26
CA GLN A 30 16.72 -4.52 16.17
C GLN A 30 17.62 -3.46 16.82
N GLN A 31 17.98 -2.38 16.10
CA GLN A 31 18.78 -1.28 16.63
C GLN A 31 17.96 -0.30 17.48
N CYS A 32 16.64 -0.27 17.30
CA CYS A 32 15.74 0.67 18.00
C CYS A 32 15.16 0.04 19.28
N HIS A 33 16.01 -0.24 20.26
CA HIS A 33 15.54 -0.76 21.56
C HIS A 33 14.58 0.23 22.23
N ASN A 34 13.44 -0.29 22.74
CA ASN A 34 12.37 0.45 23.41
C ASN A 34 11.70 1.55 22.58
N CYS A 35 11.78 1.47 21.25
CA CYS A 35 11.06 2.40 20.37
C CYS A 35 9.61 1.97 20.17
N THR A 36 8.69 2.94 20.14
CA THR A 36 7.30 2.65 19.80
C THR A 36 7.12 2.52 18.29
N VAL A 37 6.68 1.35 17.84
CA VAL A 37 6.21 1.09 16.47
C VAL A 37 4.93 0.26 16.58
N VAL A 38 3.80 0.85 16.19
CA VAL A 38 2.47 0.23 16.29
C VAL A 38 2.14 -0.57 15.03
N HIS A 39 2.46 -0.01 13.87
CA HIS A 39 2.20 -0.63 12.57
C HIS A 39 3.46 -0.69 11.72
N ILE A 40 3.50 -1.62 10.77
CA ILE A 40 4.56 -1.69 9.76
C ILE A 40 4.11 -0.93 8.51
N ALA A 41 4.87 0.09 8.09
CA ALA A 41 4.70 0.67 6.76
C ALA A 41 5.44 -0.17 5.73
N ALA A 42 4.77 -0.49 4.63
CA ALA A 42 5.34 -1.24 3.53
C ALA A 42 4.96 -0.62 2.19
N HIS A 43 5.87 -0.71 1.23
CA HIS A 43 5.63 -0.38 -0.17
C HIS A 43 5.66 -1.67 -0.99
N ALA A 44 4.75 -1.81 -1.95
CA ALA A 44 4.66 -3.00 -2.79
C ALA A 44 4.38 -2.64 -4.25
N TYR A 45 5.42 -2.67 -5.07
CA TYR A 45 5.32 -2.43 -6.50
C TYR A 45 5.44 -3.74 -7.26
N ARG A 46 4.28 -4.34 -7.57
CA ARG A 46 4.15 -5.64 -8.23
C ARG A 46 2.86 -5.66 -9.04
N CYS A 47 2.82 -6.47 -10.09
CA CYS A 47 1.66 -6.55 -10.97
C CYS A 47 0.72 -7.74 -10.68
N ILE A 48 1.06 -8.55 -9.67
CA ILE A 48 0.30 -9.75 -9.29
C ILE A 48 -0.14 -9.61 -7.83
N ALA A 49 -1.45 -9.61 -7.59
CA ALA A 49 -2.03 -9.36 -6.27
C ALA A 49 -1.56 -10.37 -5.21
N GLN A 50 -1.46 -11.65 -5.58
CA GLN A 50 -1.01 -12.73 -4.69
C GLN A 50 0.44 -12.53 -4.23
N GLN A 51 1.31 -11.94 -5.06
CA GLN A 51 2.69 -11.65 -4.64
C GLN A 51 2.74 -10.53 -3.60
N ILE A 52 1.85 -9.54 -3.70
CA ILE A 52 1.71 -8.49 -2.69
C ILE A 52 1.18 -9.10 -1.39
N MET A 53 0.12 -9.91 -1.46
CA MET A 53 -0.43 -10.59 -0.28
C MET A 53 0.61 -11.49 0.40
N ALA A 54 1.38 -12.26 -0.36
CA ALA A 54 2.47 -13.08 0.19
C ALA A 54 3.54 -12.23 0.88
N TYR A 55 3.92 -11.09 0.29
CA TYR A 55 4.87 -10.15 0.90
C TYR A 55 4.34 -9.56 2.21
N LEU A 56 3.08 -9.14 2.24
CA LEU A 56 2.46 -8.61 3.46
C LEU A 56 2.32 -9.69 4.54
N LYS A 57 1.97 -10.92 4.16
CA LYS A 57 1.96 -12.06 5.08
C LYS A 57 3.34 -12.33 5.68
N GLN A 58 4.40 -12.27 4.88
CA GLN A 58 5.79 -12.39 5.39
C GLN A 58 6.14 -11.26 6.37
N ALA A 59 5.70 -10.02 6.12
CA ALA A 59 5.91 -8.91 7.05
C ALA A 59 5.16 -9.15 8.36
N TRP A 60 3.91 -9.63 8.29
CA TRP A 60 3.10 -9.97 9.46
C TRP A 60 3.76 -11.07 10.29
N ASP A 61 4.12 -12.19 9.65
CA ASP A 61 4.74 -13.34 10.34
C ASP A 61 6.09 -12.97 10.97
N ARG A 62 6.80 -11.97 10.42
CA ARG A 62 8.09 -11.52 10.92
C ARG A 62 7.97 -10.54 12.08
N PHE A 63 7.05 -9.57 11.97
CA PHE A 63 7.00 -8.43 12.89
C PHE A 63 5.81 -8.45 13.84
N HIS A 64 4.82 -9.31 13.61
CA HIS A 64 3.61 -9.49 14.41
C HIS A 64 2.89 -8.16 14.70
N LYS A 65 2.87 -7.27 13.70
CA LYS A 65 2.28 -5.93 13.76
C LYS A 65 1.45 -5.68 12.51
N PRO A 66 0.23 -5.10 12.62
CA PRO A 66 -0.60 -4.88 11.46
C PRO A 66 0.07 -3.94 10.46
N ILE A 67 -0.19 -4.14 9.18
CA ILE A 67 0.55 -3.49 8.10
C ILE A 67 -0.26 -2.35 7.51
N TRP A 68 0.38 -1.19 7.37
CA TRP A 68 -0.08 -0.11 6.50
C TRP A 68 0.69 -0.19 5.18
N LEU A 69 0.03 -0.62 4.11
CA LEU A 69 0.61 -0.58 2.78
C LEU A 69 0.52 0.86 2.23
N THR A 70 1.55 1.66 2.50
CA THR A 70 1.51 3.11 2.25
C THR A 70 1.68 3.47 0.78
N GLU A 71 2.22 2.56 -0.05
CA GLU A 71 2.30 2.72 -1.50
C GLU A 71 2.19 1.37 -2.22
N PHE A 72 1.38 1.29 -3.27
CA PHE A 72 1.37 0.15 -4.18
C PHE A 72 0.85 0.51 -5.57
N ALA A 73 1.45 -0.13 -6.59
CA ALA A 73 1.09 -0.03 -8.00
C ALA A 73 1.73 -1.17 -8.81
N CYS A 74 1.31 -1.39 -10.06
CA CYS A 74 2.06 -2.22 -10.99
C CYS A 74 3.16 -1.38 -11.66
N PRO A 75 4.46 -1.68 -11.47
CA PRO A 75 5.54 -0.98 -12.14
C PRO A 75 5.73 -1.48 -13.58
N HIS A 76 6.52 -0.74 -14.37
CA HIS A 76 6.94 -1.12 -15.73
C HIS A 76 5.79 -1.44 -16.70
N THR A 77 4.63 -0.83 -16.51
CA THR A 77 3.51 -0.92 -17.44
C THR A 77 2.94 0.44 -17.71
N SER A 78 2.58 0.71 -18.97
CA SER A 78 1.78 1.86 -19.38
C SER A 78 0.31 1.50 -19.63
N LEU A 79 -0.09 0.27 -19.27
CA LEU A 79 -1.43 -0.24 -19.53
C LEU A 79 -2.35 0.06 -18.35
N VAL A 80 -3.32 0.95 -18.56
CA VAL A 80 -4.41 1.25 -17.61
C VAL A 80 -5.11 -0.03 -17.15
N ASP A 81 -5.34 -0.98 -18.06
CA ASP A 81 -5.99 -2.25 -17.73
C ASP A 81 -5.16 -3.13 -16.79
N ALA A 82 -3.82 -3.08 -16.86
CA ALA A 82 -2.97 -3.81 -15.92
C ALA A 82 -3.12 -3.25 -14.50
N GLN A 83 -3.17 -1.93 -14.37
CA GLN A 83 -3.41 -1.27 -13.08
C GLN A 83 -4.81 -1.59 -12.53
N LEU A 84 -5.85 -1.52 -13.39
CA LEU A 84 -7.22 -1.84 -12.99
C LEU A 84 -7.39 -3.30 -12.54
N ARG A 85 -6.75 -4.26 -13.23
CA ARG A 85 -6.77 -5.67 -12.82
C ARG A 85 -6.16 -5.84 -11.42
N LEU A 86 -4.98 -5.29 -11.20
CA LEU A 86 -4.32 -5.34 -9.89
C LEU A 86 -5.21 -4.73 -8.79
N MET A 87 -5.78 -3.55 -9.05
CA MET A 87 -6.64 -2.84 -8.10
C MET A 87 -7.90 -3.66 -7.77
N ARG A 88 -8.57 -4.25 -8.76
CA ARG A 88 -9.75 -5.10 -8.57
C ARG A 88 -9.46 -6.30 -7.68
N GLU A 89 -8.36 -7.00 -7.95
CA GLU A 89 -7.96 -8.18 -7.20
C GLU A 89 -7.58 -7.83 -5.75
N LEU A 90 -6.74 -6.81 -5.53
CA LEU A 90 -6.25 -6.44 -4.20
C LEU A 90 -7.34 -5.89 -3.28
N LEU A 91 -8.18 -4.98 -3.77
CA LEU A 91 -9.21 -4.36 -2.93
C LEU A 91 -10.20 -5.39 -2.40
N SER A 92 -10.45 -6.46 -3.17
CA SER A 92 -11.29 -7.58 -2.74
C SER A 92 -10.61 -8.46 -1.67
N LEU A 93 -9.28 -8.62 -1.72
CA LEU A 93 -8.51 -9.47 -0.81
C LEU A 93 -8.23 -8.82 0.55
N TRP A 94 -8.21 -7.49 0.64
CA TRP A 94 -7.84 -6.79 1.89
C TRP A 94 -8.94 -6.75 2.93
N GLU A 95 -10.18 -6.82 2.50
CA GLU A 95 -11.33 -6.82 3.40
C GLU A 95 -11.43 -8.13 4.20
N VAL A 96 -10.69 -9.17 3.79
CA VAL A 96 -10.55 -10.44 4.53
C VAL A 96 -9.17 -10.59 5.19
N ALA A 97 -8.21 -9.71 4.91
CA ALA A 97 -6.84 -9.84 5.41
C ALA A 97 -6.69 -9.15 6.78
N THR A 98 -6.83 -9.91 7.86
CA THR A 98 -6.76 -9.40 9.24
C THR A 98 -5.43 -8.74 9.62
N TYR A 99 -4.37 -8.97 8.86
CA TYR A 99 -3.05 -8.38 9.06
C TYR A 99 -2.84 -7.05 8.30
N VAL A 100 -3.77 -6.64 7.42
CA VAL A 100 -3.71 -5.37 6.71
C VAL A 100 -4.57 -4.34 7.46
N PHE A 101 -3.92 -3.32 8.01
CA PHE A 101 -4.59 -2.22 8.72
C PHE A 101 -5.16 -1.18 7.75
N ARG A 102 -4.34 -0.72 6.80
CA ARG A 102 -4.69 0.32 5.81
C ARG A 102 -3.86 0.15 4.54
N TYR A 103 -4.33 0.75 3.46
CA TYR A 103 -3.64 0.76 2.18
C TYR A 103 -3.80 2.13 1.47
N ALA A 104 -2.85 2.47 0.60
CA ALA A 104 -2.89 3.68 -0.22
C ALA A 104 -2.28 3.44 -1.61
N TRP A 105 -3.10 3.61 -2.65
CA TRP A 105 -2.68 3.45 -4.05
C TRP A 105 -1.65 4.51 -4.44
N PHE A 106 -0.63 4.10 -5.20
CA PHE A 106 0.33 5.02 -5.80
C PHE A 106 0.04 5.14 -7.32
N THR A 107 -0.36 6.30 -7.85
CA THR A 107 -0.35 7.64 -7.24
C THR A 107 -1.61 8.44 -7.58
N SER A 108 -1.81 9.55 -6.85
CA SER A 108 -2.92 10.47 -7.09
C SER A 108 -2.90 11.04 -8.50
N ARG A 109 -1.75 11.57 -8.95
CA ARG A 109 -1.58 12.19 -10.26
C ARG A 109 -0.13 12.13 -10.70
N TRP A 110 0.09 11.72 -11.93
CA TRP A 110 1.31 12.04 -12.66
C TRP A 110 1.08 13.29 -13.52
N LEU A 111 2.00 14.24 -13.39
CA LEU A 111 2.12 15.40 -14.27
C LEU A 111 3.29 15.09 -15.19
N HIS A 112 3.07 15.01 -16.50
CA HIS A 112 4.02 14.55 -17.51
C HIS A 112 4.22 13.03 -17.53
N HIS A 113 3.46 12.36 -18.41
CA HIS A 113 3.74 10.98 -18.76
C HIS A 113 5.14 10.89 -19.40
N HIS A 114 6.01 10.10 -18.77
CA HIS A 114 7.33 9.78 -19.32
C HIS A 114 7.33 8.32 -19.76
N ASP A 115 7.45 8.10 -21.07
CA ASP A 115 7.64 6.76 -21.61
C ASP A 115 8.86 6.10 -20.95
N GLY A 116 8.65 4.91 -20.37
CA GLY A 116 9.70 4.17 -19.67
C GLY A 116 9.88 4.51 -18.18
N ALA A 117 9.00 5.32 -17.58
CA ALA A 117 8.98 5.52 -16.14
C ALA A 117 8.79 4.19 -15.38
N TRP A 118 9.44 4.06 -14.22
CA TRP A 118 9.35 2.86 -13.39
C TRP A 118 7.91 2.59 -12.91
N VAL A 119 7.17 3.64 -12.57
CA VAL A 119 5.71 3.64 -12.46
C VAL A 119 5.21 4.70 -13.42
N ASP A 120 4.44 4.27 -14.42
CA ASP A 120 3.90 5.14 -15.46
C ASP A 120 2.64 5.89 -15.01
N GLY A 121 2.29 6.94 -15.76
CA GLY A 121 1.08 7.72 -15.53
C GLY A 121 -0.23 6.92 -15.69
N SER A 122 -0.20 5.72 -16.29
CA SER A 122 -1.30 4.75 -16.26
C SER A 122 -1.80 4.40 -14.85
N ALA A 123 -0.96 4.58 -13.82
CA ALA A 123 -1.33 4.41 -12.42
C ALA A 123 -2.03 5.63 -11.80
N SER A 124 -2.20 6.74 -12.52
CA SER A 124 -2.78 7.97 -11.96
C SER A 124 -4.27 7.81 -11.64
N LEU A 125 -4.69 8.24 -10.45
CA LEU A 125 -6.11 8.34 -10.07
C LEU A 125 -6.81 9.57 -10.67
N MET A 126 -6.05 10.60 -11.07
CA MET A 126 -6.58 11.81 -11.70
C MET A 126 -6.03 11.96 -13.12
N LYS A 127 -6.81 12.60 -14.01
CA LYS A 127 -6.35 12.96 -15.36
C LYS A 127 -5.27 14.04 -15.27
N GLU A 128 -4.23 13.95 -16.11
CA GLU A 128 -3.03 14.79 -16.05
C GLU A 128 -3.29 16.29 -15.82
N ILE A 129 -4.10 16.92 -16.68
CA ILE A 129 -4.32 18.38 -16.71
C ILE A 129 -5.74 18.82 -16.29
N SER A 130 -6.49 17.99 -15.54
CA SER A 130 -7.81 18.39 -15.03
C SER A 130 -8.10 17.88 -13.62
N ALA A 131 -9.10 18.45 -12.95
CA ALA A 131 -9.56 17.98 -11.65
C ALA A 131 -10.37 16.67 -11.71
N GLU A 132 -10.56 16.11 -12.90
CA GLU A 132 -11.35 14.90 -13.11
C GLU A 132 -10.59 13.63 -12.71
N LEU A 133 -11.35 12.63 -12.26
CA LEU A 133 -10.82 11.30 -11.98
C LEU A 133 -10.49 10.57 -13.29
N SER A 134 -9.46 9.74 -13.26
CA SER A 134 -9.22 8.73 -14.28
C SER A 134 -10.19 7.55 -14.11
N THR A 135 -10.14 6.58 -15.04
CA THR A 135 -10.84 5.30 -14.88
C THR A 135 -10.45 4.60 -13.57
N LEU A 136 -9.17 4.63 -13.19
CA LEU A 136 -8.70 4.08 -11.91
C LEU A 136 -9.26 4.87 -10.73
N GLY A 137 -9.22 6.21 -10.78
CA GLY A 137 -9.73 7.06 -9.72
C GLY A 137 -11.21 6.82 -9.43
N HIS A 138 -12.01 6.68 -10.50
CA HIS A 138 -13.42 6.30 -10.37
C HIS A 138 -13.61 4.94 -9.71
N TYR A 139 -12.80 3.94 -10.07
CA TYR A 139 -12.88 2.61 -9.46
C TYR A 139 -12.47 2.65 -7.97
N TYR A 140 -11.33 3.26 -7.65
CA TYR A 140 -10.76 3.29 -6.30
C TYR A 140 -11.69 3.97 -5.28
N ILE A 141 -12.31 5.10 -5.64
CA ILE A 141 -13.22 5.84 -4.73
C ILE A 141 -14.60 5.17 -4.61
N LYS A 142 -15.09 4.51 -5.67
CA LYS A 142 -16.41 3.89 -5.67
C LYS A 142 -16.40 2.44 -5.17
N PHE A 143 -15.22 1.85 -4.97
CA PHE A 143 -15.11 0.50 -4.45
C PHE A 143 -15.85 0.40 -3.12
N LYS A 144 -16.81 -0.52 -3.06
CA LYS A 144 -17.51 -0.92 -1.86
C LYS A 144 -17.33 -2.40 -1.71
N PHE A 145 -16.78 -2.82 -0.58
CA PHE A 145 -16.78 -4.22 -0.24
C PHE A 145 -18.21 -4.66 0.05
N MET A 146 -18.77 -5.51 -0.80
CA MET A 146 -20.00 -6.21 -0.48
C MET A 146 -19.61 -7.43 0.33
N CYS A 147 -19.68 -7.30 1.66
CA CYS A 147 -19.62 -8.47 2.53
C CYS A 147 -20.80 -9.37 2.15
N SER A 148 -20.54 -10.51 1.52
CA SER A 148 -21.57 -11.51 1.33
C SER A 148 -22.00 -11.95 2.71
N THR A 149 -23.19 -11.53 3.14
CA THR A 149 -23.86 -12.13 4.28
C THR A 149 -23.98 -13.61 3.94
N LEU A 150 -23.15 -14.45 4.55
CA LEU A 150 -23.39 -15.88 4.57
C LEU A 150 -24.76 -16.03 5.24
N LEU A 151 -25.78 -16.24 4.42
CA LEU A 151 -27.04 -16.83 4.86
C LEU A 151 -26.66 -18.21 5.39
N PHE A 152 -26.52 -18.29 6.72
CA PHE A 152 -26.61 -19.56 7.41
C PHE A 152 -28.04 -20.06 7.20
N TYR A 153 -28.22 -21.00 6.27
CA TYR A 153 -29.34 -21.92 6.22
C TYR A 153 -28.93 -23.22 6.87
#